data_AF-D9WF74-F1
#
_entry.id   AF-D9WF74-F1
#
_cell.length_a   1.000
_cell.length_b   1.000
_cell.length_c   1.000
_cell.angle_alpha   90.00
_cell.angle_beta   90.00
_cell.angle_gamma   90.00
#
_symmetry.space_group_name_H-M   'P 1'
#
loop_
_entity.id
_entity.type
_entity.pdbx_description
1 polymer ?
#
loop_
_entity_poly.entity_id
_entity_poly.type
_entity_poly.pdbx_seq_one_letter_code
_entity_poly.pdbx_strand_id
1 'polypeptide(L)'
;MSAFQPSDAKATAAPTTLSAPHTGGLPTAQAPDPRAAHYPMDCGRARPGVVDRASGDLDGDGRPETVAVVRCETAAGNPPSGLFVLAHPARQGAAPRIVATFVDPKEGMSVQDFAVRGTKVSATLLGYSSTKVPRCCPDLQRKVNWQWKDGEFVLKALPVPGSV
;
A
#
# COMPACT_ATOMS: atom_id res chain seq x y z
N MET A 1 42.08 66.79 13.16
CA MET A 1 42.55 65.54 12.50
C MET A 1 41.98 64.35 13.26
N SER A 2 41.38 63.41 12.53
CA SER A 2 40.84 62.11 13.00
C SER A 2 41.97 61.18 13.48
N ALA A 3 41.78 60.07 14.21
CA ALA A 3 40.70 59.50 15.06
C ALA A 3 41.36 58.30 15.83
N PHE A 4 40.73 57.31 16.51
CA PHE A 4 39.37 56.75 16.59
C PHE A 4 39.14 56.11 17.97
N GLN A 5 37.87 55.87 18.32
CA GLN A 5 37.46 54.79 19.24
C GLN A 5 36.20 54.09 18.68
N PRO A 6 36.13 52.75 18.69
CA PRO A 6 34.88 52.01 18.49
C PRO A 6 34.18 51.73 19.84
N SER A 7 32.85 51.77 19.84
CA SER A 7 31.99 51.52 21.01
C SER A 7 31.00 50.37 20.75
N ASP A 8 30.23 50.01 21.79
CA ASP A 8 28.98 49.24 21.75
C ASP A 8 29.05 47.73 21.40
N ALA A 9 29.25 46.93 22.45
CA ALA A 9 28.80 45.54 22.50
C ALA A 9 27.29 45.49 22.80
N LYS A 10 26.47 45.30 21.75
CA LYS A 10 25.00 45.40 21.83
C LYS A 10 24.35 44.25 22.62
N ALA A 11 23.78 44.56 23.79
CA ALA A 11 22.85 43.68 24.49
C ALA A 11 21.51 43.53 23.71
N THR A 12 20.79 42.43 23.91
CA THR A 12 19.43 42.19 23.37
C THR A 12 18.73 41.17 24.27
N ALA A 13 17.43 41.33 24.52
CA ALA A 13 16.69 40.57 25.53
C ALA A 13 15.29 40.15 25.04
N ALA A 14 14.81 39.01 25.58
CA ALA A 14 13.44 38.49 25.46
C ALA A 14 13.01 38.04 24.04
N PRO A 15 11.99 37.15 23.90
CA PRO A 15 11.03 36.69 24.91
C PRO A 15 11.10 35.19 25.26
N THR A 16 10.47 34.86 26.39
CA THR A 16 10.06 33.50 26.75
C THR A 16 9.00 33.00 25.78
N THR A 17 9.23 31.86 25.12
CA THR A 17 8.17 31.07 24.49
C THR A 17 7.77 29.92 25.40
N LEU A 18 6.46 29.75 25.58
CA LEU A 18 5.87 28.75 26.45
C LEU A 18 6.14 27.33 25.90
N SER A 19 6.38 26.36 26.78
CA SER A 19 6.48 24.96 26.38
C SER A 19 5.18 24.49 25.73
N ALA A 20 5.18 24.30 24.42
CA ALA A 20 4.14 23.52 23.76
C ALA A 20 4.26 22.07 24.26
N PRO A 21 3.18 21.47 24.82
CA PRO A 21 3.21 20.06 25.15
C PRO A 21 3.47 19.30 23.85
N HIS A 22 4.51 18.48 23.84
CA HIS A 22 4.66 17.49 22.78
C HIS A 22 3.52 16.50 22.97
N THR A 23 2.45 16.64 22.19
CA THR A 23 1.32 15.71 22.18
C THR A 23 1.90 14.32 21.96
N GLY A 24 1.83 13.48 22.99
CA GLY A 24 2.43 12.15 23.00
C GLY A 24 1.71 11.24 22.03
N GLY A 25 2.06 11.35 20.74
CA GLY A 25 1.63 10.43 19.72
C GLY A 25 2.06 9.03 20.14
N LEU A 26 1.08 8.17 20.42
CA LEU A 26 1.34 6.76 20.63
C LEU A 26 2.13 6.25 19.42
N PRO A 27 3.14 5.38 19.61
CA PRO A 27 3.90 4.82 18.49
C PRO A 27 2.91 4.12 17.56
N THR A 28 2.78 4.64 16.34
CA THR A 28 1.88 4.07 15.34
C THR A 28 2.24 2.61 15.11
N ALA A 29 1.25 1.72 15.20
CA ALA A 29 1.49 0.29 15.11
C ALA A 29 2.17 -0.03 13.78
N GLN A 30 3.30 -0.76 13.81
CA GLN A 30 4.02 -1.10 12.59
C GLN A 30 3.17 -2.03 11.72
N ALA A 31 2.89 -1.61 10.49
CA ALA A 31 2.05 -2.35 9.56
C ALA A 31 2.55 -3.80 9.34
N PRO A 32 1.65 -4.78 9.14
CA PRO A 32 2.01 -6.19 9.05
C PRO A 32 3.03 -6.47 7.93
N ASP A 33 4.07 -7.27 8.22
CA ASP A 33 5.04 -7.69 7.20
C ASP A 33 4.42 -8.73 6.25
N PRO A 34 4.25 -8.40 4.95
CA PRO A 34 3.65 -9.33 4.00
C PRO A 34 4.53 -10.54 3.72
N ARG A 35 5.84 -10.51 4.01
CA ARG A 35 6.72 -11.67 3.86
C ARG A 35 6.49 -12.75 4.93
N ALA A 36 5.79 -12.40 6.01
CA ALA A 36 5.37 -13.33 7.06
C ALA A 36 3.95 -13.90 6.87
N ALA A 37 3.21 -13.48 5.83
CA ALA A 37 1.82 -13.88 5.61
C ALA A 37 1.68 -15.21 4.86
N HIS A 38 0.61 -15.96 5.16
CA HIS A 38 0.27 -17.20 4.45
C HIS A 38 -0.71 -16.94 3.31
N TYR A 39 -0.20 -16.83 2.08
CA TYR A 39 -1.03 -16.57 0.90
C TYR A 39 -1.70 -17.85 0.36
N PRO A 40 -3.02 -17.83 0.06
CA PRO A 40 -3.76 -18.99 -0.43
C PRO A 40 -3.56 -19.22 -1.94
N MET A 41 -2.30 -19.39 -2.34
CA MET A 41 -1.88 -19.54 -3.73
C MET A 41 -1.26 -20.92 -3.97
N ASP A 42 -1.76 -21.64 -4.98
CA ASP A 42 -1.06 -22.81 -5.50
C ASP A 42 0.05 -22.36 -6.46
N CYS A 43 1.30 -22.54 -6.02
CA CYS A 43 2.50 -22.29 -6.81
C CYS A 43 3.25 -23.59 -7.15
N GLY A 44 2.64 -24.76 -6.90
CA GLY A 44 3.24 -26.08 -7.10
C GLY A 44 4.54 -26.27 -6.31
N ARG A 45 5.68 -26.15 -6.98
CA ARG A 45 7.03 -26.24 -6.37
C ARG A 45 7.65 -24.89 -6.03
N ALA A 46 7.12 -23.80 -6.57
CA ALA A 46 7.54 -22.44 -6.24
C ALA A 46 6.81 -21.94 -4.97
N ARG A 47 7.21 -20.77 -4.46
CA ARG A 47 6.55 -20.11 -3.33
C ARG A 47 5.78 -18.87 -3.80
N PRO A 48 4.78 -18.39 -3.03
CA PRO A 48 4.22 -17.06 -3.23
C PRO A 48 5.25 -16.00 -2.81
N GLY A 49 5.62 -15.10 -3.72
CA GLY A 49 6.56 -14.02 -3.52
C GLY A 49 5.87 -12.64 -3.59
N VAL A 50 6.12 -11.79 -2.60
CA VAL A 50 5.62 -10.40 -2.57
C VAL A 50 6.43 -9.55 -3.53
N VAL A 51 5.81 -9.13 -4.65
CA VAL A 51 6.47 -8.35 -5.70
C VAL A 51 6.31 -6.84 -5.51
N ASP A 52 5.25 -6.39 -4.84
CA ASP A 52 5.01 -4.99 -4.46
C ASP A 52 4.16 -4.92 -3.19
N ARG A 53 4.25 -3.83 -2.42
CA ARG A 53 3.49 -3.61 -1.18
C ARG A 53 3.37 -2.14 -0.81
N ALA A 54 2.25 -1.77 -0.19
CA ALA A 54 2.06 -0.48 0.46
C ALA A 54 1.15 -0.64 1.68
N SER A 55 1.28 0.27 2.64
CA SER A 55 0.59 0.19 3.93
C SER A 55 -0.09 1.51 4.28
N GLY A 56 -1.11 1.43 5.12
CA GLY A 56 -1.88 2.57 5.62
C GLY A 56 -3.06 2.09 6.45
N ASP A 57 -3.60 2.97 7.29
CA ASP A 57 -4.91 2.75 7.92
C ASP A 57 -5.97 2.77 6.80
N LEU A 58 -6.60 1.61 6.55
CA LEU A 58 -7.51 1.44 5.42
C LEU A 58 -8.99 1.37 5.82
N ASP A 59 -9.29 0.86 7.01
CA ASP A 59 -10.65 0.77 7.55
C ASP A 59 -11.02 1.90 8.52
N GLY A 60 -10.03 2.58 9.09
CA GLY A 60 -10.18 3.69 10.04
C GLY A 60 -10.06 3.30 11.51
N ASP A 61 -9.61 2.08 11.87
CA ASP A 61 -9.44 1.65 13.28
C ASP A 61 -8.23 2.30 13.99
N GLY A 62 -7.37 3.01 13.26
CA GLY A 62 -6.15 3.65 13.76
C GLY A 62 -4.90 2.78 13.66
N ARG A 63 -4.98 1.57 13.08
CA ARG A 63 -3.87 0.64 12.87
C ARG A 63 -3.72 0.39 11.37
N PRO A 64 -2.49 0.33 10.83
CA PRO A 64 -2.30 0.23 9.39
C PRO A 64 -2.31 -1.22 8.88
N GLU A 65 -3.13 -1.48 7.88
CA GLU A 65 -3.03 -2.65 7.00
C GLU A 65 -1.79 -2.58 6.11
N THR A 66 -1.40 -3.73 5.56
CA THR A 66 -0.52 -3.81 4.40
C THR A 66 -1.25 -4.47 3.24
N VAL A 67 -1.32 -3.81 2.09
CA VAL A 67 -1.74 -4.42 0.83
C VAL A 67 -0.51 -4.94 0.09
N ALA A 68 -0.56 -6.20 -0.35
CA ALA A 68 0.54 -6.88 -1.03
C ALA A 68 0.12 -7.41 -2.40
N VAL A 69 0.89 -7.05 -3.43
CA VAL A 69 0.86 -7.71 -4.74
C VAL A 69 1.75 -8.95 -4.65
N VAL A 70 1.19 -10.12 -4.94
CA VAL A 70 1.88 -11.41 -4.82
C VAL A 70 1.81 -12.16 -6.14
N ARG A 71 2.91 -12.81 -6.54
CA ARG A 71 2.98 -13.74 -7.68
C ARG A 71 3.68 -15.01 -7.22
N CYS A 72 3.48 -16.13 -7.90
CA CYS A 72 4.35 -17.28 -7.71
C CYS A 72 5.77 -16.94 -8.19
N GLU A 73 6.79 -17.29 -7.41
CA GLU A 73 8.19 -17.11 -7.79
C GLU A 73 8.51 -17.91 -9.06
N THR A 74 9.22 -17.30 -10.00
CA THR A 74 9.64 -17.95 -11.25
C THR A 74 10.94 -17.34 -11.76
N ALA A 75 11.72 -18.14 -12.50
CA ALA A 75 12.89 -17.65 -13.24
C ALA A 75 12.53 -16.95 -14.55
N ALA A 76 11.31 -17.14 -15.08
CA ALA A 76 10.87 -16.58 -16.35
C ALA A 76 9.34 -16.40 -16.44
N GLY A 77 8.91 -15.42 -17.25
CA GLY A 77 7.50 -15.07 -17.44
C GLY A 77 6.92 -14.23 -16.29
N ASN A 78 5.63 -13.88 -16.41
CA ASN A 78 4.91 -13.09 -15.41
C ASN A 78 3.63 -13.83 -14.98
N PRO A 79 3.65 -14.58 -13.86
CA PRO A 79 2.49 -15.30 -13.35
C PRO A 79 1.36 -14.35 -12.91
N PRO A 80 0.10 -14.83 -12.82
CA PRO A 80 -1.02 -14.05 -12.31
C PRO A 80 -0.74 -13.44 -10.93
N SER A 81 -1.26 -12.23 -10.74
CA SER A 81 -1.21 -11.51 -9.46
C SER A 81 -2.36 -11.93 -8.55
N GLY A 82 -2.04 -12.28 -7.31
CA GLY A 82 -2.95 -12.05 -6.20
C GLY A 82 -2.76 -10.64 -5.64
N LEU A 83 -3.84 -10.04 -5.13
CA LEU A 83 -3.78 -8.77 -4.41
C LEU A 83 -4.54 -8.94 -3.08
N PHE A 84 -3.82 -8.84 -1.96
CA PHE A 84 -4.33 -9.20 -0.64
C PHE A 84 -4.15 -8.06 0.36
N VAL A 85 -5.17 -7.82 1.19
CA VAL A 85 -5.09 -6.91 2.35
C VAL A 85 -4.76 -7.73 3.60
N LEU A 86 -3.71 -7.33 4.29
CA LEU A 86 -3.25 -7.93 5.54
C LEU A 86 -3.54 -6.99 6.71
N ALA A 87 -4.24 -7.50 7.71
CA ALA A 87 -4.34 -6.85 9.02
C ALA A 87 -3.44 -7.55 10.04
N HIS A 88 -3.21 -6.86 11.17
CA HIS A 88 -2.45 -7.41 12.30
C HIS A 88 -2.98 -8.78 12.77
N PRO A 89 -2.08 -9.68 13.23
CA PRO A 89 -2.46 -10.98 13.76
C PRO A 89 -3.33 -10.87 15.02
N ALA A 90 -4.18 -11.87 15.25
CA ALA A 90 -5.03 -11.96 16.44
C ALA A 90 -4.27 -12.34 17.74
N ARG A 91 -2.98 -12.71 17.64
CA ARG A 91 -2.08 -13.01 18.76
C ARG A 91 -0.68 -12.49 18.43
N GLN A 92 0.04 -11.98 19.43
CA GLN A 92 1.43 -11.54 19.27
C GLN A 92 2.31 -12.71 18.79
N GLY A 93 3.20 -12.45 17.81
CA GLY A 93 4.09 -13.46 17.23
C GLY A 93 3.48 -14.39 16.19
N ALA A 94 2.17 -14.31 15.91
CA ALA A 94 1.54 -15.06 14.82
C ALA A 94 1.65 -14.33 13.47
N ALA A 95 1.51 -15.07 12.37
CA ALA A 95 1.51 -14.53 11.00
C ALA A 95 0.35 -13.54 10.76
N PRO A 96 0.54 -12.48 9.94
CA PRO A 96 -0.53 -11.58 9.52
C PRO A 96 -1.73 -12.31 8.92
N ARG A 97 -2.93 -11.78 9.18
CA ARG A 97 -4.19 -12.33 8.66
C ARG A 97 -4.59 -11.61 7.37
N ILE A 98 -4.92 -12.37 6.33
CA ILE A 98 -5.60 -11.82 5.16
C ILE A 98 -7.03 -11.49 5.57
N VAL A 99 -7.44 -10.23 5.39
CA VAL A 99 -8.80 -9.75 5.67
C VAL A 99 -9.61 -9.49 4.41
N ALA A 100 -8.95 -9.27 3.26
CA ALA A 100 -9.61 -9.20 1.96
C ALA A 100 -8.69 -9.68 0.83
N THR A 101 -9.30 -10.22 -0.21
CA THR A 101 -8.66 -10.54 -1.50
C THR A 101 -9.28 -9.62 -2.55
N PHE A 102 -8.47 -8.71 -3.10
CA PHE A 102 -8.89 -7.73 -4.11
C PHE A 102 -8.79 -8.27 -5.54
N VAL A 103 -7.89 -9.24 -5.76
CA VAL A 103 -7.75 -10.02 -7.00
C VAL A 103 -7.40 -11.45 -6.58
N ASP A 104 -8.22 -12.45 -6.96
CA ASP A 104 -7.86 -13.86 -6.82
C ASP A 104 -6.95 -14.24 -8.01
N PRO A 105 -5.72 -14.76 -7.79
CA PRO A 105 -4.84 -15.14 -8.89
C PRO A 105 -5.41 -16.18 -9.86
N LYS A 106 -6.48 -16.91 -9.48
CA LYS A 106 -7.24 -17.79 -10.38
C LYS A 106 -7.95 -17.04 -11.51
N GLU A 107 -8.22 -15.76 -11.36
CA GLU A 107 -8.77 -14.89 -12.41
C GLU A 107 -7.76 -14.63 -13.55
N GLY A 108 -6.49 -15.03 -13.38
CA GLY A 108 -5.46 -14.94 -14.41
C GLY A 108 -4.93 -13.52 -14.67
N MET A 109 -5.39 -12.52 -13.90
CA MET A 109 -5.05 -11.12 -14.10
C MET A 109 -3.63 -10.77 -13.63
N SER A 110 -3.10 -9.65 -14.11
CA SER A 110 -1.87 -9.03 -13.62
C SER A 110 -2.12 -7.63 -13.08
N VAL A 111 -1.56 -7.32 -11.92
CA VAL A 111 -1.59 -5.98 -11.32
C VAL A 111 -0.44 -5.11 -11.83
N GLN A 112 -0.76 -3.87 -12.19
CA GLN A 112 0.12 -2.73 -12.47
C GLN A 112 -0.43 -1.46 -11.80
N ASP A 113 0.28 -0.33 -11.89
CA ASP A 113 -0.10 0.99 -11.31
C ASP A 113 -0.58 0.93 -9.84
N PHE A 114 -0.06 0.00 -9.04
CA PHE A 114 -0.52 -0.23 -7.67
C PHE A 114 -0.12 0.95 -6.76
N ALA A 115 -1.07 1.44 -5.97
CA ALA A 115 -0.83 2.49 -4.98
C ALA A 115 -1.84 2.49 -3.84
N VAL A 116 -1.42 2.98 -2.67
CA VAL A 116 -2.28 3.36 -1.55
C VAL A 116 -2.17 4.87 -1.33
N ARG A 117 -3.30 5.56 -1.11
CA ARG A 117 -3.40 7.01 -0.88
C ARG A 117 -4.52 7.29 0.12
N GLY A 118 -4.15 7.45 1.40
CA GLY A 118 -5.12 7.39 2.50
C GLY A 118 -5.80 6.01 2.54
N THR A 119 -7.08 5.95 2.87
CA THR A 119 -7.90 4.72 2.89
C THR A 119 -8.20 4.13 1.51
N LYS A 120 -7.70 4.73 0.42
CA LYS A 120 -7.94 4.31 -0.96
C LYS A 120 -6.77 3.51 -1.52
N VAL A 121 -7.09 2.33 -2.03
CA VAL A 121 -6.16 1.47 -2.78
C VAL A 121 -6.54 1.55 -4.26
N SER A 122 -5.57 1.62 -5.17
CA SER A 122 -5.80 1.66 -6.62
C SER A 122 -4.84 0.78 -7.40
N ALA A 123 -5.28 0.30 -8.56
CA ALA A 123 -4.46 -0.47 -9.50
C ALA A 123 -4.97 -0.34 -10.94
N THR A 124 -4.11 -0.67 -11.91
CA THR A 124 -4.50 -1.10 -13.26
C THR A 124 -4.47 -2.63 -13.29
N LEU A 125 -5.61 -3.26 -13.55
CA LEU A 125 -5.71 -4.70 -13.78
C LEU A 125 -5.58 -4.98 -15.27
N LEU A 126 -4.71 -5.93 -15.63
CA LEU A 126 -4.56 -6.46 -16.99
C LEU A 126 -5.12 -7.88 -17.06
N GLY A 127 -5.86 -8.19 -18.12
CA GLY A 127 -6.50 -9.49 -18.35
C GLY A 127 -6.61 -9.83 -19.83
N TYR A 128 -7.31 -10.93 -20.13
CA TYR A 128 -7.40 -11.50 -21.48
C TYR A 128 -8.86 -11.63 -21.91
N SER A 129 -9.19 -11.20 -23.13
CA SER A 129 -10.55 -11.31 -23.70
C SER A 129 -10.95 -12.75 -24.01
N SER A 130 -9.95 -13.61 -24.30
CA SER A 130 -10.17 -15.03 -24.59
C SER A 130 -8.88 -15.84 -24.40
N THR A 131 -9.02 -17.17 -24.35
CA THR A 131 -7.90 -18.12 -24.31
C THR A 131 -7.04 -18.15 -25.59
N LYS A 132 -7.44 -17.42 -26.64
CA LYS A 132 -6.68 -17.27 -27.89
C LYS A 132 -5.62 -16.17 -27.82
N VAL A 133 -5.71 -15.28 -26.82
CA VAL A 133 -4.77 -14.17 -26.65
C VAL A 133 -3.44 -14.70 -26.08
N PRO A 134 -2.29 -14.40 -26.71
CA PRO A 134 -0.99 -14.87 -26.21
C PRO A 134 -0.68 -14.36 -24.80
N ARG A 135 -0.22 -15.25 -23.90
CA ARG A 135 0.11 -14.93 -22.48
C ARG A 135 1.24 -13.89 -22.28
N CYS A 136 1.92 -13.47 -23.33
CA CYS A 136 2.84 -12.32 -23.27
C CYS A 136 2.10 -10.98 -23.13
N CYS A 137 0.84 -10.95 -23.58
CA CYS A 137 0.26 -9.77 -24.20
C CYS A 137 -1.24 -9.65 -23.81
N PRO A 138 -1.56 -9.28 -22.55
CA PRO A 138 -2.93 -9.01 -22.13
C PRO A 138 -3.57 -7.91 -23.01
N ASP A 139 -4.79 -8.16 -23.48
CA ASP A 139 -5.53 -7.26 -24.38
C ASP A 139 -6.66 -6.48 -23.69
N LEU A 140 -7.00 -6.83 -22.44
CA LEU A 140 -7.90 -6.07 -21.58
C LEU A 140 -7.12 -5.31 -20.50
N GLN A 141 -7.48 -4.04 -20.27
CA GLN A 141 -7.08 -3.31 -19.07
C GLN A 141 -8.29 -2.66 -18.38
N ARG A 142 -8.24 -2.53 -17.05
CA ARG A 142 -9.23 -1.78 -16.27
C ARG A 142 -8.56 -1.09 -15.08
N LYS A 143 -8.70 0.23 -14.97
CA LYS A 143 -8.29 0.97 -13.78
C LYS A 143 -9.37 0.85 -12.71
N VAL A 144 -8.96 0.55 -11.49
CA VAL A 144 -9.85 0.21 -10.36
C VAL A 144 -9.35 0.85 -9.07
N ASN A 145 -10.26 0.97 -8.10
CA ASN A 145 -9.92 1.29 -6.72
C ASN A 145 -10.80 0.50 -5.74
N TRP A 146 -10.28 0.29 -4.53
CA TRP A 146 -10.99 -0.25 -3.39
C TRP A 146 -10.91 0.77 -2.25
N GLN A 147 -12.01 0.92 -1.53
CA GLN A 147 -12.12 1.77 -0.33
C GLN A 147 -12.99 1.04 0.69
N TRP A 148 -12.65 1.16 1.97
CA TRP A 148 -13.51 0.66 3.04
C TRP A 148 -14.82 1.44 3.09
N LYS A 149 -15.92 0.71 3.26
CA LYS A 149 -17.28 1.21 3.37
C LYS A 149 -18.10 0.23 4.20
N ASP A 150 -18.75 0.73 5.23
CA ASP A 150 -19.91 0.06 5.84
C ASP A 150 -19.63 -1.38 6.36
N GLY A 151 -18.36 -1.73 6.60
CA GLY A 151 -17.89 -3.04 7.07
C GLY A 151 -17.11 -3.89 6.03
N GLU A 152 -16.94 -3.43 4.79
CA GLU A 152 -16.24 -4.16 3.73
C GLU A 152 -15.42 -3.27 2.77
N PHE A 153 -14.57 -3.88 1.94
CA PHE A 153 -13.83 -3.19 0.87
C PHE A 153 -14.58 -3.21 -0.45
N VAL A 154 -15.19 -2.08 -0.82
CA VAL A 154 -15.99 -1.97 -2.04
C VAL A 154 -15.09 -1.66 -3.25
N LEU A 155 -15.05 -2.60 -4.21
CA LEU A 155 -14.44 -2.42 -5.52
C LEU A 155 -15.22 -1.38 -6.35
N LYS A 156 -14.49 -0.44 -6.95
CA LYS A 156 -14.99 0.50 -7.96
C LYS A 156 -14.10 0.50 -9.20
N ALA A 157 -14.69 0.21 -10.34
CA ALA A 157 -14.08 0.54 -11.63
C ALA A 157 -14.02 2.06 -11.83
N LEU A 158 -12.94 2.55 -12.42
CA LEU A 158 -12.87 3.92 -12.92
C LEU A 158 -13.42 3.97 -14.36
N PRO A 159 -13.99 5.11 -14.80
CA PRO A 159 -14.36 5.31 -16.19
C PRO A 159 -13.18 5.12 -17.15
N VAL A 160 -13.46 4.64 -18.36
CA VAL A 160 -12.48 4.67 -19.46
C VAL A 160 -12.37 6.14 -19.92
N PRO A 161 -11.16 6.67 -20.22
CA PRO A 161 -11.01 8.01 -20.74
C PRO A 161 -11.86 8.23 -21.99
N GLY A 162 -12.73 9.24 -21.97
CA GLY A 162 -13.71 9.51 -23.04
C GLY A 162 -15.10 8.93 -22.83
N SER A 163 -15.35 8.16 -21.76
CA SER A 163 -16.71 7.77 -21.36
C SER A 163 -17.36 8.84 -20.47
N VAL A 164 -18.48 9.38 -20.94
CA VAL A 164 -19.44 10.24 -20.20
C VAL A 164 -20.86 9.70 -20.39
#